data_AF-A0A8G2DWH5-F1
#
_entry.id   AF-A0A8G2DWH5-F1
#
_cell.length_a   1.000
_cell.length_b   1.000
_cell.length_c   1.000
_cell.angle_alpha   90.00
_cell.angle_beta   90.00
_cell.angle_gamma   90.00
#
_symmetry.space_group_name_H-M   'P 1'
#
loop_
_entity.id
_entity.type
_entity.pdbx_description
1 polymer ?
#
loop_
_entity_poly.entity_id
_entity_poly.type
_entity_poly.pdbx_seq_one_letter_code
_entity_poly.pdbx_strand_id
1 'polypeptide(L)'
;MPDPFDPAEFDAPPPSDPGTDYRTLLDAMRKAGAEGVAQQVAALAQKIEQDARQRAEWTAQAGVGVNALHRAAGELQRVSAGVWWDRLKEWITAALIGLGLIFAAALAYRWAQEPKIERQLYGCTAKWDAKTQTCKGKWVPLYEQQP
;
A
#
# COMPACT_ATOMS: atom_id res chain seq x y z
N MET A 1 -72.61 -46.81 -28.30
CA MET A 1 -72.83 -45.36 -28.36
C MET A 1 -72.67 -44.83 -26.95
N PRO A 2 -71.73 -43.92 -26.63
CA PRO A 2 -71.77 -43.22 -25.35
C PRO A 2 -73.00 -42.31 -25.30
N ASP A 3 -73.63 -42.22 -24.13
CA ASP A 3 -74.85 -41.46 -23.90
C ASP A 3 -74.64 -39.97 -24.21
N PRO A 4 -75.60 -39.26 -24.81
CA PRO A 4 -75.52 -37.81 -25.01
C PRO A 4 -75.40 -37.11 -23.66
N PHE A 5 -74.45 -36.18 -23.55
CA PHE A 5 -74.27 -35.36 -22.36
C PHE A 5 -75.57 -34.60 -22.05
N ASP A 6 -76.17 -34.82 -20.87
CA ASP A 6 -77.39 -34.15 -20.42
C ASP A 6 -77.02 -32.93 -19.55
N PRO A 7 -77.15 -31.69 -20.07
CA PRO A 7 -76.85 -30.48 -19.32
C PRO A 7 -77.85 -30.19 -18.19
N ALA A 8 -78.93 -30.96 -18.04
CA ALA A 8 -79.87 -30.83 -16.94
C ALA A 8 -79.42 -31.54 -15.64
N GLU A 9 -78.39 -32.39 -15.67
CA GLU A 9 -77.83 -33.03 -14.46
C GLU A 9 -77.01 -32.08 -13.58
N PHE A 10 -76.64 -30.91 -14.09
CA PHE A 10 -75.98 -29.87 -13.28
C PHE A 10 -77.04 -28.96 -12.66
N ASP A 11 -77.35 -29.19 -11.38
CA ASP A 11 -78.13 -28.24 -10.58
C ASP A 11 -77.46 -26.85 -10.66
N ALA A 12 -78.28 -25.83 -10.95
CA ALA A 12 -77.80 -24.45 -10.93
C ALA A 12 -77.23 -24.14 -9.53
N PRO A 13 -76.00 -23.61 -9.44
CA PRO A 13 -75.41 -23.30 -8.14
C PRO A 13 -76.35 -22.37 -7.37
N PRO A 14 -76.48 -22.56 -6.04
CA PRO A 14 -77.35 -21.73 -5.23
C PRO A 14 -76.98 -20.26 -5.43
N PRO A 15 -77.96 -19.33 -5.48
CA PRO A 15 -77.69 -17.91 -5.65
C PRO A 15 -76.92 -17.41 -4.43
N SER A 16 -75.59 -17.41 -4.54
CA SER A 16 -74.63 -16.91 -3.58
C SER A 16 -74.01 -15.68 -4.21
N ASP A 17 -73.99 -14.58 -3.48
CA ASP A 17 -73.47 -13.31 -3.98
C ASP A 17 -71.94 -13.39 -4.05
N PRO A 18 -71.35 -13.65 -5.24
CA PRO A 18 -69.97 -14.12 -5.35
C PRO A 18 -68.96 -13.04 -4.96
N GLY A 19 -69.38 -11.77 -5.00
CA GLY A 19 -68.56 -10.65 -4.55
C GLY A 19 -68.34 -10.63 -3.04
N THR A 20 -69.30 -11.11 -2.26
CA THR A 20 -69.25 -11.08 -0.79
C THR A 20 -68.38 -12.21 -0.24
N ASP A 21 -68.50 -13.40 -0.82
CA ASP A 21 -67.63 -14.54 -0.47
C ASP A 21 -66.17 -14.29 -0.87
N TYR A 22 -65.95 -13.70 -2.06
CA TYR A 22 -64.61 -13.34 -2.52
C TYR A 22 -63.93 -12.30 -1.61
N ARG A 23 -64.67 -11.26 -1.18
CA ARG A 23 -64.13 -10.24 -0.26
C ARG A 23 -63.82 -10.82 1.11
N THR A 24 -64.66 -11.72 1.61
CA THR A 24 -64.43 -12.40 2.89
C THR A 24 -63.17 -13.27 2.84
N LEU A 25 -62.96 -13.99 1.74
CA LEU A 25 -61.73 -14.77 1.52
C LEU A 25 -60.49 -13.86 1.44
N LEU A 26 -60.59 -12.74 0.73
CA LEU A 26 -59.48 -11.79 0.57
C LEU A 26 -59.11 -11.10 1.89
N ASP A 27 -60.10 -10.77 2.71
CA ASP A 27 -59.88 -10.18 4.03
C ASP A 27 -59.26 -11.19 5.00
N ALA A 28 -59.72 -12.45 4.95
CA ALA A 28 -59.10 -13.54 5.71
C ALA A 28 -57.63 -13.78 5.30
N MET A 29 -57.33 -13.77 3.99
CA MET A 29 -55.97 -13.89 3.48
C MET A 29 -55.10 -12.69 3.87
N ARG A 30 -55.66 -11.48 3.84
CA ARG A 30 -54.96 -10.25 4.27
C ARG A 30 -54.62 -10.30 5.75
N LYS A 31 -55.56 -10.75 6.59
CA LYS A 31 -55.37 -10.90 8.03
C LYS A 31 -54.35 -11.98 8.36
N ALA A 32 -54.45 -13.15 7.75
CA ALA A 32 -53.47 -14.23 7.90
C ALA A 32 -52.06 -13.80 7.44
N GLY A 33 -51.97 -13.03 6.36
CA GLY A 33 -50.70 -12.44 5.89
C GLY A 33 -50.12 -11.43 6.89
N ALA A 34 -50.95 -10.54 7.44
CA ALA A 34 -50.52 -9.56 8.44
C ALA A 34 -50.05 -10.24 9.73
N GLU A 35 -50.77 -11.26 10.20
CA GLU A 35 -50.40 -12.04 11.39
C GLU A 35 -49.11 -12.83 11.16
N GLY A 36 -48.94 -13.45 9.99
CA GLY A 36 -47.70 -14.16 9.62
C GLY A 36 -46.48 -13.25 9.55
N VAL A 37 -46.62 -12.04 9.00
CA VAL A 37 -45.54 -11.04 8.98
C VAL A 37 -45.24 -10.52 10.38
N ALA A 38 -46.27 -10.25 11.20
CA ALA A 38 -46.08 -9.81 12.58
C ALA A 38 -45.31 -10.84 13.41
N GLN A 39 -45.62 -12.13 13.23
CA GLN A 39 -44.95 -13.22 13.93
C GLN A 39 -43.49 -13.39 13.49
N GLN A 40 -43.21 -13.25 12.19
CA GLN A 40 -41.83 -13.26 11.68
C GLN A 40 -41.01 -12.06 12.17
N VAL A 41 -41.61 -10.85 12.19
CA VAL A 41 -40.94 -9.65 12.67
C VAL A 41 -40.66 -9.73 14.17
N ALA A 42 -41.60 -10.27 14.96
CA ALA A 42 -41.40 -10.49 16.40
C ALA A 42 -40.26 -11.49 16.67
N ALA A 43 -40.20 -12.60 15.91
CA ALA A 43 -39.11 -13.58 16.03
C ALA A 43 -37.76 -12.99 15.60
N LEU A 44 -37.74 -12.16 14.55
CA LEU A 44 -36.53 -11.48 14.09
C LEU A 44 -36.05 -10.42 15.10
N ALA A 45 -36.96 -9.65 15.69
CA ALA A 45 -36.65 -8.65 16.71
C ALA A 45 -36.00 -9.30 17.93
N GLN A 46 -36.55 -10.42 18.42
CA GLN A 46 -35.95 -11.19 19.51
C GLN A 46 -34.54 -11.69 19.16
N LYS A 47 -34.32 -12.13 17.92
CA LYS A 47 -33.00 -12.59 17.45
C LYS A 47 -31.99 -11.45 17.35
N ILE A 48 -32.41 -10.27 16.91
CA ILE A 48 -31.56 -9.07 16.83
C ILE A 48 -31.17 -8.60 18.24
N GLU A 49 -32.10 -8.62 19.21
CA GLU A 49 -31.78 -8.28 20.60
C GLU A 49 -30.75 -9.24 21.21
N GLN A 50 -30.86 -10.54 20.93
CA GLN A 50 -29.89 -11.53 21.37
C GLN A 50 -28.52 -11.32 20.72
N ASP A 51 -28.47 -11.07 19.41
CA ASP A 51 -27.22 -10.81 18.68
C ASP A 51 -26.56 -9.50 19.15
N ALA A 52 -27.35 -8.46 19.46
CA ALA A 52 -26.85 -7.20 20.01
C ALA A 52 -26.18 -7.38 21.39
N ARG A 53 -26.79 -8.18 22.27
CA ARG A 53 -26.20 -8.52 23.59
C ARG A 53 -24.91 -9.32 23.43
N GLN A 54 -24.93 -10.32 22.55
CA GLN A 54 -23.75 -11.15 22.29
C GLN A 54 -22.59 -10.30 21.73
N ARG A 55 -22.87 -9.40 20.77
CA ARG A 55 -21.85 -8.47 20.23
C ARG A 55 -21.34 -7.48 21.27
N ALA A 56 -22.17 -7.03 22.21
CA ALA A 56 -21.72 -6.17 23.30
C ALA A 56 -20.73 -6.90 24.22
N GLU A 57 -20.97 -8.18 24.51
CA GLU A 57 -20.05 -9.00 25.31
C GLU A 57 -18.72 -9.26 24.58
N TRP A 58 -18.78 -9.60 23.28
CA TRP A 58 -17.58 -9.79 22.46
C TRP A 58 -16.76 -8.51 22.31
N THR A 59 -17.40 -7.35 22.12
CA THR A 59 -16.70 -6.07 22.02
C THR A 59 -16.09 -5.64 23.36
N ALA A 60 -16.76 -5.93 24.48
CA ALA A 60 -16.19 -5.69 25.81
C ALA A 60 -14.93 -6.53 26.07
N GLN A 61 -14.96 -7.83 25.72
CA GLN A 61 -13.81 -8.73 25.85
C GLN A 61 -12.66 -8.34 24.91
N ALA A 62 -12.97 -8.00 23.66
CA ALA A 62 -11.97 -7.55 22.68
C ALA A 62 -11.31 -6.22 23.11
N GLY A 63 -12.09 -5.29 23.69
CA GLY A 63 -11.57 -4.01 24.19
C GLY A 63 -10.54 -4.17 25.30
N VAL A 64 -10.72 -5.15 26.20
CA VAL A 64 -9.74 -5.45 27.26
C VAL A 64 -8.44 -5.98 26.68
N GLY A 65 -8.52 -6.89 25.70
CA GLY A 65 -7.34 -7.45 25.02
C GLY A 65 -6.54 -6.39 24.24
N VAL A 66 -7.22 -5.50 23.52
CA VAL A 66 -6.58 -4.41 22.77
C VAL A 66 -5.90 -3.40 23.70
N ASN A 67 -6.54 -3.04 24.81
CA ASN A 67 -5.96 -2.12 25.80
C ASN A 67 -4.72 -2.71 26.48
N ALA A 68 -4.70 -4.02 26.76
CA ALA A 68 -3.52 -4.70 27.26
C ALA A 68 -2.39 -4.71 26.23
N LEU A 69 -2.70 -4.93 24.95
CA LEU A 69 -1.74 -4.90 23.86
C LEU A 69 -1.15 -3.50 23.63
N HIS A 70 -1.96 -2.45 23.68
CA HIS A 70 -1.50 -1.06 23.58
C HIS A 70 -0.60 -0.67 24.75
N ARG A 71 -0.91 -1.12 25.96
CA ARG A 71 -0.06 -0.88 27.14
C ARG A 71 1.29 -1.59 27.01
N ALA A 72 1.31 -2.85 26.56
CA ALA A 72 2.54 -3.59 26.28
C ALA A 72 3.36 -2.96 25.14
N ALA A 73 2.70 -2.51 24.06
CA ALA A 73 3.34 -1.82 22.97
C ALA A 73 3.97 -0.49 23.41
N GLY A 74 3.31 0.27 24.29
CA GLY A 74 3.85 1.51 24.86
C GLY A 74 5.11 1.33 25.69
N GLU A 75 5.27 0.19 26.38
CA GLU A 75 6.49 -0.14 27.12
C GLU A 75 7.60 -0.64 26.19
N LEU A 76 7.28 -1.51 25.24
CA LEU A 76 8.24 -1.99 24.22
C LEU A 76 8.78 -0.84 23.35
N GLN A 77 7.95 0.14 23.02
CA GLN A 77 8.33 1.29 22.19
C GLN A 77 9.26 2.27 22.94
N ARG A 78 9.17 2.36 24.27
CA ARG A 78 10.12 3.15 25.08
C ARG A 78 11.48 2.48 25.22
N VAL A 79 11.52 1.16 25.33
CA VAL A 79 12.78 0.42 25.50
C VAL A 79 13.49 0.22 24.16
N SER A 80 12.75 0.00 23.06
CA SER A 80 13.36 -0.20 21.73
C SER A 80 13.85 1.10 21.07
N ALA A 81 13.19 2.23 21.36
CA ALA A 81 13.53 3.52 20.75
C ALA A 81 14.81 4.17 21.30
N GLY A 82 15.36 3.71 22.42
CA GLY A 82 16.64 4.21 22.94
C GLY A 82 17.84 3.40 22.43
N VAL A 83 17.87 2.12 22.80
CA VAL A 83 19.07 1.27 22.64
C VAL A 83 19.40 0.99 21.16
N TRP A 84 18.40 0.72 20.32
CA TRP A 84 18.66 0.43 18.91
C TRP A 84 18.95 1.72 18.10
N TRP A 85 18.37 2.85 18.49
CA TRP A 85 18.59 4.12 17.82
C TRP A 85 19.99 4.68 18.05
N ASP A 86 20.52 4.58 19.26
CA ASP A 86 21.89 5.01 19.54
C ASP A 86 22.89 4.13 18.80
N ARG A 87 22.66 2.80 18.77
CA ARG A 87 23.51 1.88 18.02
C ARG A 87 23.45 2.14 16.51
N LEU A 88 22.28 2.44 15.95
CA LEU A 88 22.11 2.78 14.54
C LEU A 88 22.85 4.09 14.18
N LYS A 89 22.78 5.11 15.04
CA LYS A 89 23.53 6.35 14.85
C LYS A 89 25.03 6.11 14.84
N GLU A 90 25.55 5.33 15.79
CA GLU A 90 26.98 4.99 15.84
C GLU A 90 27.47 4.33 14.54
N TRP A 91 26.72 3.37 13.99
CA TRP A 91 27.08 2.71 12.73
C TRP A 91 27.07 3.67 11.54
N ILE A 92 26.08 4.58 11.47
CA ILE A 92 26.01 5.59 10.41
C ILE A 92 27.18 6.56 10.51
N THR A 93 27.51 7.04 11.72
CA THR A 93 28.65 7.94 11.93
C THR A 93 29.97 7.26 11.57
N ALA A 94 30.18 6.01 11.99
CA ALA A 94 31.37 5.24 11.62
C ALA A 94 31.48 5.04 10.11
N ALA A 95 30.36 4.73 9.43
CA ALA A 95 30.33 4.58 7.97
C ALA A 95 30.66 5.89 7.25
N LEU A 96 30.14 7.03 7.70
CA LEU A 96 30.43 8.35 7.12
C LEU A 96 31.89 8.74 7.32
N ILE A 97 32.46 8.48 8.49
CA ILE A 97 33.89 8.72 8.74
C ILE A 97 34.75 7.86 7.82
N GLY A 98 34.44 6.56 7.71
CA GLY A 98 35.14 5.65 6.80
C GLY A 98 35.08 6.11 5.34
N LEU A 99 33.88 6.50 4.87
CA LEU A 99 33.69 7.03 3.52
C LEU A 99 34.47 8.33 3.28
N GLY A 100 34.48 9.24 4.25
CA GLY A 100 35.25 10.48 4.19
C GLY A 100 36.75 10.23 4.06
N LEU A 101 37.29 9.27 4.81
CA LEU A 101 38.70 8.88 4.72
C LEU A 101 39.06 8.28 3.35
N ILE A 102 38.20 7.40 2.81
CA ILE A 102 38.40 6.83 1.47
C ILE A 102 38.39 7.93 0.41
N PHE A 103 37.45 8.88 0.51
CA PHE A 103 37.35 9.98 -0.43
C PHE A 103 38.56 10.93 -0.34
N ALA A 104 39.02 11.25 0.87
CA ALA A 104 40.21 12.06 1.09
C ALA A 104 41.46 11.38 0.51
N ALA A 105 41.62 10.07 0.73
CA ALA A 105 42.71 9.28 0.16
C ALA A 105 42.67 9.25 -1.37
N ALA A 106 41.48 9.05 -1.96
CA ALA A 106 41.30 9.08 -3.41
C ALA A 106 41.59 10.45 -4.02
N LEU A 107 41.16 11.53 -3.35
CA LEU A 107 41.44 12.89 -3.77
C LEU A 107 42.94 13.21 -3.67
N ALA A 108 43.59 12.80 -2.59
CA ALA A 108 45.04 12.93 -2.42
C ALA A 108 45.81 12.14 -3.49
N TYR A 109 45.37 10.93 -3.81
CA TYR A 109 45.95 10.13 -4.89
C TYR A 109 45.78 10.80 -6.25
N ARG A 110 44.62 11.42 -6.51
CA ARG A 110 44.36 12.17 -7.75
C ARG A 110 45.23 13.42 -7.85
N TRP A 111 45.53 14.09 -6.74
CA TRP A 111 46.45 15.23 -6.71
C TRP A 111 47.92 14.80 -6.80
N ALA A 112 48.28 13.65 -6.25
CA ALA A 112 49.63 13.08 -6.34
C ALA A 112 49.95 12.54 -7.75
N GLN A 113 48.94 12.16 -8.53
CA GLN A 113 49.06 11.99 -9.97
C GLN A 113 49.09 13.35 -10.66
N GLU A 114 50.17 14.11 -10.45
CA GLU A 114 50.47 15.26 -11.31
C GLU A 114 50.51 14.78 -12.78
N PRO A 115 49.99 15.56 -13.75
CA PRO A 115 50.21 15.24 -15.15
C PRO A 115 51.72 15.20 -15.34
N LYS A 116 52.27 14.06 -15.79
CA LYS A 116 53.65 14.02 -16.30
C LYS A 116 53.72 15.07 -17.41
N ILE A 117 54.18 16.27 -17.09
CA ILE A 117 54.51 17.28 -18.07
C ILE A 117 55.80 16.77 -18.67
N GLU A 118 55.67 15.91 -19.69
CA GLU A 118 56.77 15.69 -20.61
C GLU A 118 57.08 17.05 -21.26
N ARG A 119 58.04 17.77 -20.68
CA ARG A 119 58.67 18.92 -21.32
C ARG A 119 59.48 18.37 -22.49
N GLN A 120 58.79 18.05 -23.57
CA GLN A 120 59.43 17.86 -24.86
C GLN A 120 59.93 19.24 -25.29
N LEU A 121 61.20 19.51 -25.03
CA LEU A 121 61.84 20.73 -25.48
C LEU A 121 62.03 20.60 -26.98
N TYR A 122 61.43 21.49 -27.77
CA TYR A 122 61.61 21.50 -29.22
C TYR A 122 62.65 22.55 -29.58
N GLY A 123 63.67 22.11 -30.32
CA GLY A 123 64.70 22.97 -30.89
C GLY A 123 64.32 23.40 -32.29
N CYS A 124 64.69 24.63 -32.64
CA CYS A 124 64.62 25.09 -34.02
C CYS A 124 65.89 24.64 -34.76
N THR A 125 65.76 23.94 -35.89
CA THR A 125 66.94 23.51 -36.67
C THR A 125 67.67 24.67 -37.36
N ALA A 126 67.05 25.85 -37.41
CA ALA A 126 67.57 27.03 -38.08
C ALA A 126 67.56 28.24 -37.13
N LYS A 127 67.45 29.46 -37.66
CA LYS A 127 67.48 30.68 -36.86
C LYS A 127 66.15 30.92 -36.14
N TRP A 128 66.22 31.13 -34.83
CA TRP A 128 65.11 31.60 -34.00
C TRP A 128 64.87 33.09 -34.22
N ASP A 129 63.62 33.47 -34.50
CA ASP A 129 63.21 34.88 -34.54
C ASP A 129 62.55 35.26 -33.21
N ALA A 130 63.29 35.98 -32.37
CA ALA A 130 62.84 36.38 -31.05
C ALA A 130 61.70 37.41 -31.07
N LYS A 131 61.52 38.15 -32.17
CA LYS A 131 60.50 39.19 -32.26
C LYS A 131 59.13 38.62 -32.63
N THR A 132 59.10 37.54 -33.42
CA THR A 132 57.86 36.88 -33.85
C THR A 132 57.59 35.56 -33.13
N GLN A 133 58.52 35.10 -32.29
CA GLN A 133 58.46 33.80 -31.60
C GLN A 133 58.25 32.62 -32.55
N THR A 134 58.91 32.64 -33.72
CA THR A 134 58.78 31.58 -34.72
C THR A 134 60.13 30.99 -35.11
N CYS A 135 60.14 29.68 -35.32
CA CYS A 135 61.27 28.97 -35.92
C CYS A 135 61.16 29.07 -37.45
N LYS A 136 62.23 29.54 -38.12
CA LYS A 136 62.28 29.55 -39.60
C LYS A 136 62.59 28.18 -40.22
N GLY A 137 62.91 27.18 -39.40
CA GLY A 137 63.17 25.80 -39.78
C GLY A 137 62.07 24.83 -39.32
N LYS A 138 62.41 23.55 -39.22
CA LYS A 138 61.51 22.54 -38.63
C LYS A 138 61.73 22.49 -37.12
N TRP A 139 60.66 22.26 -36.37
CA TRP A 139 60.73 21.93 -34.95
C TRP A 139 61.15 20.47 -34.81
N VAL A 140 62.20 20.23 -34.03
CA VAL A 140 62.73 18.88 -33.77
C VAL A 140 62.84 18.71 -32.26
N PRO A 141 62.45 17.57 -31.68
CA PRO A 141 62.61 17.33 -30.25
C PRO A 141 64.10 17.36 -29.89
N LEU A 142 64.48 18.26 -28.99
CA LEU A 142 65.74 18.21 -28.28
C LEU A 142 65.53 17.20 -27.14
N TYR A 143 66.20 16.07 -27.23
CA TYR A 143 66.27 15.16 -26.10
C TYR A 143 67.04 15.85 -24.97
N GLU A 144 66.34 16.33 -23.96
CA GLU A 144 66.94 16.48 -22.64
C GLU A 144 66.79 15.14 -21.91
N GLN A 145 67.90 14.40 -21.85
CA GLN A 145 68.09 13.35 -20.86
C GLN A 145 68.21 14.00 -19.47
N GLN A 146 67.24 13.70 -18.60
CA GLN A 146 67.27 13.49 -17.13
C GLN A 146 68.15 14.37 -16.21
N PRO A 147 67.81 14.54 -14.91
CA PRO A 147 66.91 13.72 -14.08
C PRO A 147 65.64 14.42 -13.57
#